data_AF-A0A419H2X7-F1
#
_entry.id   AF-A0A419H2X7-F1
#
_cell.length_a   1.000
_cell.length_b   1.000
_cell.length_c   1.000
_cell.angle_alpha   90.00
_cell.angle_beta   90.00
_cell.angle_gamma   90.00
#
_symmetry.space_group_name_H-M   'P 1'
#
loop_
_entity.id
_entity.type
_entity.pdbx_description
1 polymer ?
#
loop_
_entity_poly.entity_id
_entity_poly.type
_entity_poly.pdbx_seq_one_letter_code
_entity_poly.pdbx_strand_id
1 'polypeptide(L)'
;MKRHEANKLNMLKAVNAVLESSIAIVAEYPALSEAATELKTKIAEINAIDNKFSTSIDGKTSTKNMLEDELIEDLMPVKAALYAYAVRNKNEELKTLTKESESTLKRMRDPEFLQKAELIKTEAQKHLSDLAAYKITEAVLTELQEKITALGEALDGKDTGFANRSALRIALTEKFDEADSILTEQLDALIEMVRKSNTLFYDQYYSARVIKDLGTPQKTEEVKTPEPVK
;
A
#
# COMPACT_ATOMS: atom_id res chain seq x y z
N MET A 1 -3.52 5.64 -5.29
CA MET A 1 -4.45 6.61 -5.91
C MET A 1 -5.85 6.04 -6.16
N LYS A 2 -6.93 6.86 -6.20
CA LYS A 2 -8.26 6.44 -6.72
C LYS A 2 -8.28 6.49 -8.25
N ARG A 3 -9.21 5.77 -8.91
CA ARG A 3 -9.34 5.75 -10.38
C ARG A 3 -9.53 7.14 -11.00
N HIS A 4 -10.41 7.96 -10.42
CA HIS A 4 -10.62 9.34 -10.89
C HIS A 4 -9.34 10.19 -10.82
N GLU A 5 -8.59 10.07 -9.72
CA GLU A 5 -7.31 10.78 -9.53
C GLU A 5 -6.23 10.29 -10.49
N ALA A 6 -6.21 8.98 -10.81
CA ALA A 6 -5.30 8.44 -11.82
C ALA A 6 -5.62 8.99 -13.23
N ASN A 7 -6.90 9.05 -13.59
CA ASN A 7 -7.34 9.67 -14.85
C ASN A 7 -7.00 11.17 -14.88
N LYS A 8 -7.17 11.87 -13.75
CA LYS A 8 -6.82 13.28 -13.60
C LYS A 8 -5.31 13.51 -13.72
N LEU A 9 -4.48 12.66 -13.11
CA LEU A 9 -3.03 12.71 -13.25
C LEU A 9 -2.59 12.47 -14.71
N ASN A 10 -3.27 11.59 -15.44
CA ASN A 10 -3.02 11.38 -16.86
C ASN A 10 -3.37 12.63 -17.68
N MET A 11 -4.47 13.32 -17.35
CA MET A 11 -4.82 14.61 -17.95
C MET A 11 -3.74 15.68 -17.67
N LEU A 12 -3.31 15.83 -16.40
CA LEU A 12 -2.23 16.75 -16.02
C LEU A 12 -0.93 16.48 -16.79
N LYS A 13 -0.57 15.20 -16.94
CA LYS A 13 0.59 14.77 -17.73
C LYS A 13 0.43 15.08 -19.22
N ALA A 14 -0.76 14.91 -19.79
CA ALA A 14 -1.05 15.24 -21.18
C ALA A 14 -0.93 16.75 -21.43
N VAL A 15 -1.46 17.58 -20.53
CA VAL A 15 -1.33 19.04 -20.61
C VAL A 15 0.14 19.45 -20.53
N ASN A 16 0.89 18.92 -19.56
CA ASN A 16 2.33 19.18 -19.46
C ASN A 16 3.10 18.74 -20.73
N ALA A 17 2.73 17.61 -21.33
CA ALA A 17 3.34 17.15 -22.58
C ALA A 17 3.07 18.12 -23.76
N VAL A 18 1.86 18.69 -23.85
CA VAL A 18 1.54 19.72 -24.86
C VAL A 18 2.36 20.98 -24.62
N LEU A 19 2.45 21.45 -23.37
CA LEU A 19 3.28 22.61 -22.99
C LEU A 19 4.76 22.40 -23.33
N GLU A 20 5.31 21.21 -23.03
CA GLU A 20 6.70 20.85 -23.36
C GLU A 20 6.93 20.71 -24.87
N SER A 21 5.96 20.16 -25.62
CA SER A 21 6.07 20.05 -27.08
C SER A 21 6.07 21.41 -27.79
N SER A 22 5.49 22.42 -27.16
CA SER A 22 5.35 23.78 -27.70
C SER A 22 6.22 24.80 -26.94
N ILE A 23 7.35 24.35 -26.39
CA ILE A 23 8.18 25.16 -25.49
C ILE A 23 8.69 26.46 -26.12
N ALA A 24 8.89 26.49 -27.44
CA ALA A 24 9.28 27.69 -28.16
C ALA A 24 8.21 28.80 -28.04
N ILE A 25 6.93 28.43 -28.16
CA ILE A 25 5.79 29.35 -27.99
C ILE A 25 5.63 29.72 -26.51
N VAL A 26 5.76 28.73 -25.62
CA VAL A 26 5.63 28.97 -24.17
C VAL A 26 6.69 29.94 -23.65
N ALA A 27 7.93 29.83 -24.15
CA ALA A 27 9.04 30.69 -23.75
C ALA A 27 8.88 32.16 -24.19
N GLU A 28 8.05 32.46 -25.19
CA GLU A 28 7.71 33.84 -25.58
C GLU A 28 6.89 34.56 -24.51
N TYR A 29 6.21 33.81 -23.64
CA TYR A 29 5.35 34.32 -22.57
C TYR A 29 5.90 33.87 -21.21
N PRO A 30 6.71 34.70 -20.51
CA PRO A 30 7.34 34.32 -19.25
C PRO A 30 6.35 33.78 -18.20
N ALA A 31 5.19 34.42 -18.05
CA ALA A 31 4.14 33.99 -17.13
C ALA A 31 3.57 32.59 -17.46
N LEU A 32 3.47 32.24 -18.75
CA LEU A 32 3.05 30.90 -19.19
C LEU A 32 4.12 29.85 -18.89
N SER A 33 5.39 30.22 -19.06
CA SER A 33 6.53 29.36 -18.72
C SER A 33 6.62 29.09 -17.21
N GLU A 34 6.36 30.10 -16.38
CA GLU A 34 6.31 29.95 -14.92
C GLU A 34 5.17 29.00 -14.49
N ALA A 35 3.95 29.24 -14.97
CA ALA A 35 2.79 28.38 -14.68
C ALA A 35 2.98 26.93 -15.17
N ALA A 36 3.62 26.73 -16.33
CA ALA A 36 3.97 25.40 -16.82
C ALA A 36 4.97 24.68 -15.88
N THR A 37 5.94 25.42 -15.34
CA THR A 37 6.93 24.90 -14.39
C THR A 37 6.30 24.54 -13.05
N GLU A 38 5.37 25.37 -12.56
CA GLU A 38 4.59 25.10 -11.35
C GLU A 38 3.75 23.82 -11.51
N LEU A 39 3.03 23.68 -12.63
CA LEU A 39 2.26 22.48 -12.94
C LEU A 39 3.14 21.22 -12.94
N LYS A 40 4.29 21.28 -13.62
CA LYS A 40 5.27 20.17 -13.67
C LYS A 40 5.75 19.79 -12.27
N THR A 41 6.01 20.78 -11.42
CA THR A 41 6.41 20.57 -10.02
C THR A 41 5.31 19.88 -9.23
N LYS A 42 4.05 20.30 -9.37
CA LYS A 42 2.91 19.62 -8.73
C LYS A 42 2.72 18.19 -9.20
N ILE A 43 2.89 17.92 -10.49
CA ILE A 43 2.85 16.54 -11.02
C ILE A 43 3.94 15.68 -10.35
N ALA A 44 5.16 16.20 -10.19
CA ALA A 44 6.24 15.48 -9.51
C ALA A 44 5.91 15.22 -8.02
N GLU A 45 5.39 16.22 -7.30
CA GLU A 45 4.93 16.09 -5.91
C GLU A 45 3.83 15.02 -5.77
N ILE A 46 2.83 15.02 -6.66
CA ILE A 46 1.75 14.03 -6.67
C ILE A 46 2.30 12.62 -6.86
N ASN A 47 3.20 12.40 -7.82
CA ASN A 47 3.81 11.08 -8.03
C ASN A 47 4.65 10.65 -6.82
N ALA A 48 5.38 11.57 -6.17
CA ALA A 48 6.17 11.27 -4.99
C ALA A 48 5.30 10.86 -3.79
N ILE A 49 4.17 11.56 -3.57
CA ILE A 49 3.22 11.21 -2.50
C ILE A 49 2.53 9.88 -2.80
N ASP A 50 2.13 9.62 -4.06
CA ASP A 50 1.51 8.34 -4.42
C ASP A 50 2.47 7.15 -4.25
N ASN A 51 3.75 7.32 -4.61
CA ASN A 51 4.79 6.31 -4.36
C ASN A 51 4.98 6.03 -2.87
N LYS A 52 4.97 7.06 -2.01
CA LYS A 52 5.02 6.89 -0.56
C LYS A 52 3.76 6.19 -0.03
N PHE A 53 2.60 6.51 -0.61
CA PHE A 53 1.33 5.90 -0.22
C PHE A 53 1.26 4.41 -0.61
N SER A 54 1.74 4.02 -1.79
CA SER A 54 1.74 2.62 -2.25
C SER A 54 2.75 1.76 -1.49
N THR A 55 3.99 2.22 -1.35
CA THR A 55 5.06 1.48 -0.65
C THR A 55 4.78 1.25 0.83
N SER A 56 4.06 2.17 1.48
CA SER A 56 3.63 2.02 2.88
C SER A 56 2.65 0.85 3.09
N ILE A 57 1.88 0.48 2.06
CA ILE A 57 0.83 -0.56 2.12
C ILE A 57 1.44 -1.95 1.94
N ASP A 58 2.21 -2.15 0.88
CA ASP A 58 2.62 -3.48 0.44
C ASP A 58 3.74 -4.05 1.32
N GLY A 59 4.71 -3.21 1.70
CA GLY A 59 5.82 -3.64 2.56
C GLY A 59 5.34 -4.06 3.95
N LYS A 60 4.54 -3.22 4.63
CA LYS A 60 4.11 -3.49 6.00
C LYS A 60 3.18 -4.70 6.13
N THR A 61 2.27 -4.89 5.17
CA THR A 61 1.33 -6.01 5.19
C THR A 61 2.04 -7.33 4.92
N SER A 62 2.95 -7.36 3.96
CA SER A 62 3.73 -8.56 3.64
C SER A 62 4.65 -8.96 4.79
N THR A 63 5.37 -8.01 5.39
CA THR A 63 6.26 -8.28 6.52
C THR A 63 5.49 -8.79 7.74
N LYS A 64 4.31 -8.23 8.03
CA LYS A 64 3.48 -8.68 9.14
C LYS A 64 3.01 -10.12 8.97
N ASN A 65 2.51 -10.49 7.79
CA ASN A 65 2.04 -11.86 7.54
C ASN A 65 3.20 -12.88 7.62
N MET A 66 4.38 -12.50 7.12
CA MET A 66 5.57 -13.33 7.22
C MET A 66 5.97 -13.58 8.68
N LEU A 67 6.01 -12.52 9.51
CA LEU A 67 6.30 -12.65 10.95
C LEU A 67 5.24 -13.46 11.69
N GLU A 68 3.98 -13.37 11.29
CA GLU A 68 2.88 -14.16 11.86
C GLU A 68 3.04 -15.66 11.53
N ASP A 69 3.36 -16.00 10.29
CA ASP A 69 3.63 -17.38 9.87
C ASP A 69 4.88 -17.95 10.57
N GLU A 70 5.98 -17.18 10.62
CA GLU A 70 7.22 -17.59 11.30
C GLU A 70 7.04 -17.79 12.80
N LEU A 71 6.21 -16.97 13.46
CA LEU A 71 5.91 -17.12 14.88
C LEU A 71 5.06 -18.37 15.12
N ILE A 72 4.09 -18.64 14.25
CA ILE A 72 3.24 -19.83 14.36
C ILE A 72 4.06 -21.11 14.16
N GLU A 73 4.98 -21.12 13.19
CA GLU A 73 5.86 -22.26 12.92
C GLU A 73 6.68 -22.66 14.17
N ASP A 74 7.25 -21.69 14.88
CA ASP A 74 8.05 -21.93 16.09
C ASP A 74 7.20 -22.19 17.34
N LEU A 75 6.02 -21.58 17.42
CA LEU A 75 5.10 -21.77 18.55
C LEU A 75 4.50 -23.18 18.55
N MET A 76 4.30 -23.78 17.38
CA MET A 76 3.66 -25.10 17.24
C MET A 76 4.41 -26.24 17.96
N PRO A 77 5.74 -26.41 17.80
CA PRO A 77 6.53 -27.36 18.57
C PRO A 77 6.46 -27.14 20.09
N VAL A 78 6.59 -25.89 20.55
CA VAL A 78 6.55 -25.55 21.98
C VAL A 78 5.17 -25.88 22.58
N LYS A 79 4.11 -25.52 21.86
CA LYS A 79 2.72 -25.84 22.23
C LYS A 79 2.48 -27.36 22.26
N ALA A 80 3.00 -28.11 21.29
CA ALA A 80 2.86 -29.57 21.25
C ALA A 80 3.57 -30.26 22.44
N ALA A 81 4.77 -29.79 22.78
CA ALA A 81 5.52 -30.28 23.94
C ALA A 81 4.77 -30.00 25.27
N LEU A 82 4.26 -28.77 25.44
CA LEU A 82 3.44 -28.41 26.60
C LEU A 82 2.14 -29.21 26.67
N TYR A 83 1.47 -29.46 25.55
CA TYR A 83 0.27 -30.30 25.50
C TYR A 83 0.56 -31.73 25.96
N ALA A 84 1.63 -32.33 25.45
CA ALA A 84 2.06 -33.68 25.84
C ALA A 84 2.41 -33.76 27.34
N TYR A 85 3.12 -32.75 27.86
CA TYR A 85 3.42 -32.60 29.28
C TYR A 85 2.14 -32.47 30.13
N ALA A 86 1.19 -31.62 29.72
CA ALA A 86 -0.07 -31.42 30.41
C ALA A 86 -0.92 -32.69 30.49
N VAL A 87 -0.97 -33.46 29.40
CA VAL A 87 -1.65 -34.77 29.36
C VAL A 87 -1.00 -35.76 30.31
N ARG A 88 0.33 -35.82 30.34
CA ARG A 88 1.08 -36.73 31.23
C ARG A 88 0.86 -36.42 32.71
N ASN A 89 0.74 -35.14 33.07
CA ASN A 89 0.59 -34.70 34.46
C ASN A 89 -0.87 -34.42 34.87
N LYS A 90 -1.83 -34.71 33.99
CA LYS A 90 -3.27 -34.45 34.22
C LYS A 90 -3.58 -32.98 34.57
N ASN A 91 -2.82 -32.04 34.02
CA ASN A 91 -3.10 -30.61 34.19
C ASN A 91 -4.07 -30.14 33.10
N GLU A 92 -5.35 -29.96 33.45
CA GLU A 92 -6.39 -29.56 32.49
C GLU A 92 -6.26 -28.10 32.03
N GLU A 93 -5.71 -27.22 32.86
CA GLU A 93 -5.52 -25.80 32.53
C GLU A 93 -4.47 -25.64 31.41
N LEU A 94 -3.30 -26.27 31.55
CA LEU A 94 -2.26 -26.28 30.52
C LEU A 94 -2.74 -26.95 29.22
N LYS A 95 -3.57 -27.99 29.35
CA LYS A 95 -4.12 -28.72 28.21
C LYS A 95 -5.12 -27.88 27.41
N THR A 96 -5.95 -27.09 28.08
CA THR A 96 -6.91 -26.20 27.40
C THR A 96 -6.20 -25.03 26.72
N LEU A 97 -5.17 -24.47 27.35
CA LEU A 97 -4.33 -23.39 26.78
C LEU A 97 -3.66 -23.79 25.46
N THR A 98 -3.18 -25.03 25.36
CA THR A 98 -2.36 -25.53 24.23
C THR A 98 -3.14 -26.30 23.16
N LYS A 99 -4.47 -26.39 23.29
CA LYS A 99 -5.31 -27.20 22.41
C LYS A 99 -5.53 -26.62 21.01
N GLU A 100 -5.33 -25.32 20.83
CA GLU A 100 -5.67 -24.63 19.58
C GLU A 100 -4.93 -25.20 18.37
N SER A 101 -5.59 -25.22 17.21
CA SER A 101 -4.96 -25.60 15.96
C SER A 101 -4.18 -24.44 15.33
N GLU A 102 -3.24 -24.74 14.43
CA GLU A 102 -2.54 -23.72 13.63
C GLU A 102 -3.54 -22.81 12.90
N SER A 103 -4.57 -23.41 12.28
CA SER A 103 -5.63 -22.65 11.61
C SER A 103 -6.44 -21.77 12.57
N THR A 104 -6.55 -22.14 13.85
CA THR A 104 -7.21 -21.28 14.83
C THR A 104 -6.32 -20.09 15.15
N LEU A 105 -5.02 -20.33 15.41
CA LEU A 105 -4.04 -19.29 15.72
C LEU A 105 -3.96 -18.25 14.58
N LYS A 106 -3.90 -18.70 13.32
CA LYS A 106 -3.93 -17.82 12.12
C LYS A 106 -5.20 -16.97 11.96
N ARG A 107 -6.28 -17.31 12.64
CA ARG A 107 -7.57 -16.60 12.57
C ARG A 107 -7.84 -15.75 13.80
N MET A 108 -6.98 -15.82 14.83
CA MET A 108 -7.10 -14.99 16.02
C MET A 108 -6.80 -13.53 15.66
N ARG A 109 -7.31 -12.61 16.48
CA ARG A 109 -6.95 -11.19 16.32
C ARG A 109 -5.50 -10.99 16.77
N ASP A 110 -4.76 -10.13 16.06
CA ASP A 110 -3.34 -9.87 16.32
C ASP A 110 -2.98 -9.70 17.82
N PRO A 111 -3.71 -8.89 18.62
CA PRO A 111 -3.41 -8.73 20.05
C PRO A 111 -3.69 -9.99 20.89
N GLU A 112 -4.72 -10.74 20.51
CA GLU A 112 -5.11 -11.98 21.19
C GLU A 112 -4.10 -13.10 20.91
N PHE A 113 -3.58 -13.14 19.67
CA PHE A 113 -2.54 -14.07 19.27
C PHE A 113 -1.23 -13.81 20.02
N LEU A 114 -0.78 -12.54 20.09
CA LEU A 114 0.41 -12.17 20.85
C LEU A 114 0.29 -12.54 22.33
N GLN A 115 -0.83 -12.18 22.97
CA GLN A 115 -1.08 -12.52 24.36
C GLN A 115 -1.02 -14.04 24.58
N LYS A 116 -1.58 -14.83 23.65
CA LYS A 116 -1.57 -16.29 23.76
C LYS A 116 -0.17 -16.88 23.54
N ALA A 117 0.60 -16.34 22.61
CA ALA A 117 2.00 -16.74 22.38
C ALA A 117 2.87 -16.46 23.62
N GLU A 118 2.69 -15.29 24.25
CA GLU A 118 3.36 -14.93 25.51
C GLU A 118 2.97 -15.84 26.66
N LEU A 119 1.68 -16.17 26.80
CA LEU A 119 1.20 -17.11 27.81
C LEU A 119 1.82 -18.51 27.63
N ILE A 120 1.83 -19.04 26.40
CA ILE A 120 2.42 -20.34 26.09
C ILE A 120 3.93 -20.34 26.41
N LYS A 121 4.66 -19.28 26.02
CA LYS A 121 6.08 -19.14 26.34
C LYS A 121 6.31 -19.08 27.86
N THR A 122 5.50 -18.30 28.57
CA THR A 122 5.60 -18.15 30.03
C THR A 122 5.40 -19.50 30.75
N GLU A 123 4.40 -20.27 30.33
CA GLU A 123 4.16 -21.61 30.85
C GLU A 123 5.28 -22.60 30.46
N ALA A 124 5.81 -22.50 29.24
CA ALA A 124 6.97 -23.31 28.82
C ALA A 124 8.21 -23.00 29.67
N GLN A 125 8.42 -21.73 30.01
CA GLN A 125 9.56 -21.29 30.82
C GLN A 125 9.44 -21.77 32.27
N LYS A 126 8.22 -21.81 32.84
CA LYS A 126 7.98 -22.39 34.17
C LYS A 126 8.28 -23.90 34.23
N HIS A 127 8.07 -24.61 33.13
CA HIS A 127 8.23 -26.06 33.03
C HIS A 127 9.47 -26.49 32.22
N LEU A 128 10.46 -25.61 32.07
CA LEU A 128 11.62 -25.80 31.20
C LEU A 128 12.41 -27.09 31.52
N SER A 129 12.58 -27.40 32.81
CA SER A 129 13.26 -28.63 33.27
C SER A 129 12.57 -29.90 32.77
N ASP A 130 11.24 -29.92 32.73
CA ASP A 130 10.45 -31.07 32.31
C ASP A 130 10.31 -31.14 30.78
N LEU A 131 10.36 -29.99 30.12
CA LEU A 131 10.27 -29.87 28.66
C LEU A 131 11.60 -30.17 27.95
N ALA A 132 12.71 -30.27 28.69
CA ALA A 132 14.00 -30.70 28.15
C ALA A 132 13.93 -32.08 27.47
N ALA A 133 13.09 -33.00 27.97
CA ALA A 133 12.84 -34.31 27.37
C ALA A 133 12.15 -34.23 25.98
N TYR A 134 11.52 -33.10 25.68
CA TYR A 134 10.85 -32.80 24.41
C TYR A 134 11.69 -31.88 23.51
N LYS A 135 12.99 -31.71 23.82
CA LYS A 135 13.94 -30.83 23.12
C LYS A 135 13.57 -29.34 23.12
N ILE A 136 12.72 -28.90 24.04
CA ILE A 136 12.51 -27.47 24.27
C ILE A 136 13.64 -26.99 25.18
N THR A 137 14.52 -26.15 24.64
CA THR A 137 15.62 -25.54 25.39
C THR A 137 15.35 -24.06 25.62
N GLU A 138 16.16 -23.44 26.48
CA GLU A 138 16.13 -21.99 26.69
C GLU A 138 16.37 -21.21 25.39
N ALA A 139 17.24 -21.71 24.49
CA ALA A 139 17.48 -21.12 23.18
C ALA A 139 16.19 -21.03 22.33
N VAL A 140 15.38 -22.09 22.30
CA VAL A 140 14.11 -22.11 21.56
C VAL A 140 13.11 -21.09 22.12
N LEU A 141 13.09 -20.90 23.45
CA LEU A 141 12.22 -19.90 24.08
C LEU A 141 12.70 -18.47 23.86
N THR A 142 14.01 -18.26 23.69
CA THR A 142 14.59 -16.97 23.32
C THR A 142 14.25 -16.62 21.88
N GLU A 143 14.44 -17.54 20.94
CA GLU A 143 14.04 -17.34 19.52
C GLU A 143 12.54 -17.05 19.40
N LEU A 144 11.70 -17.79 20.16
CA LEU A 144 10.27 -17.53 20.20
C LEU A 144 9.95 -16.13 20.76
N GLN A 145 10.68 -15.66 21.77
CA GLN A 145 10.50 -14.30 22.32
C GLN A 145 10.87 -13.22 21.32
N GLU A 146 11.97 -13.41 20.58
CA GLU A 146 12.39 -12.46 19.53
C GLU A 146 11.31 -12.31 18.48
N LYS A 147 10.68 -13.41 18.05
CA LYS A 147 9.57 -13.40 17.09
C LYS A 147 8.30 -12.75 17.65
N ILE A 148 7.97 -12.99 18.92
CA ILE A 148 6.84 -12.31 19.61
C ILE A 148 7.07 -10.80 19.62
N THR A 149 8.27 -10.35 20.00
CA THR A 149 8.62 -8.93 20.05
C THR A 149 8.62 -8.31 18.64
N ALA A 150 9.18 -8.99 17.64
CA ALA A 150 9.19 -8.51 16.26
C ALA A 150 7.77 -8.33 15.68
N LEU A 151 6.86 -9.28 15.95
CA LEU A 151 5.45 -9.14 15.56
C LEU A 151 4.77 -7.99 16.31
N GLY A 152 5.03 -7.82 17.61
CA GLY A 152 4.53 -6.68 18.40
C GLY A 152 4.95 -5.32 17.83
N GLU A 153 6.24 -5.15 17.53
CA GLU A 153 6.77 -3.93 16.91
C GLU A 153 6.16 -3.66 15.53
N ALA A 154 5.94 -4.72 14.74
CA ALA A 154 5.29 -4.60 13.43
C ALA A 154 3.82 -4.14 13.55
N LEU A 155 3.11 -4.54 14.61
CA LEU A 155 1.74 -4.10 14.90
C LEU A 155 1.70 -2.65 15.39
N ASP A 156 2.59 -2.24 16.28
CA ASP A 156 2.69 -0.84 16.72
C ASP A 156 3.07 0.09 15.55
N GLY A 157 3.92 -0.39 14.65
CA GLY A 157 4.26 0.27 13.38
C GLY A 157 3.10 0.39 12.39
N LYS A 158 2.01 -0.38 12.59
CA LYS A 158 0.79 -0.34 11.76
C LYS A 158 -0.11 0.82 12.15
N ASP A 159 -0.26 1.10 13.45
CA ASP A 159 -1.10 2.21 13.94
C ASP A 159 -0.52 3.58 13.56
N THR A 160 0.81 3.74 13.69
CA THR A 160 1.51 4.90 13.11
C THR A 160 1.43 4.94 11.58
N GLY A 161 1.36 3.77 10.94
CA GLY A 161 1.12 3.62 9.51
C GLY A 161 -0.26 4.16 9.07
N PHE A 162 -1.32 3.90 9.83
CA PHE A 162 -2.67 4.41 9.53
C PHE A 162 -2.75 5.93 9.66
N ALA A 163 -2.18 6.51 10.73
CA ALA A 163 -2.12 7.97 10.90
C ALA A 163 -1.35 8.63 9.75
N ASN A 164 -0.18 8.09 9.39
CA ASN A 164 0.61 8.55 8.25
C ASN A 164 -0.14 8.39 6.92
N ARG A 165 -0.90 7.31 6.75
CA ARG A 165 -1.71 7.07 5.55
C ARG A 165 -2.82 8.11 5.40
N SER A 166 -3.49 8.45 6.50
CA SER A 166 -4.52 9.49 6.51
C SER A 166 -3.92 10.84 6.11
N ALA A 167 -2.77 11.20 6.70
CA ALA A 167 -2.05 12.42 6.36
C ALA A 167 -1.58 12.45 4.89
N LEU A 168 -0.99 11.37 4.37
CA LEU A 168 -0.59 11.25 2.98
C LEU A 168 -1.78 11.35 2.02
N ARG A 169 -2.95 10.85 2.42
CA ARG A 169 -4.17 10.91 1.62
C ARG A 169 -4.73 12.33 1.54
N ILE A 170 -4.71 13.06 2.66
CA ILE A 170 -5.07 14.49 2.71
C ILE A 170 -4.12 15.29 1.83
N ALA A 171 -2.80 15.12 2.04
CA ALA A 171 -1.78 15.80 1.23
C ALA A 171 -1.92 15.49 -0.27
N LEU A 172 -2.23 14.26 -0.65
CA LEU A 172 -2.45 13.91 -2.06
C LEU A 172 -3.64 14.68 -2.65
N THR A 173 -4.72 14.82 -1.88
CA THR A 173 -5.93 15.55 -2.32
C THR A 173 -5.62 17.03 -2.48
N GLU A 174 -4.95 17.64 -1.49
CA GLU A 174 -4.50 19.03 -1.54
C GLU A 174 -3.63 19.31 -2.77
N LYS A 175 -2.70 18.41 -3.11
CA LYS A 175 -1.87 18.57 -4.32
C LYS A 175 -2.66 18.49 -5.62
N PHE A 176 -3.71 17.68 -5.67
CA PHE A 176 -4.61 17.65 -6.82
C PHE A 176 -5.46 18.92 -6.94
N ASP A 177 -5.79 19.56 -5.83
CA ASP A 177 -6.54 20.83 -5.80
C ASP A 177 -5.63 22.00 -6.18
N GLU A 178 -4.40 22.05 -5.66
CA GLU A 178 -3.37 23.03 -6.06
C GLU A 178 -3.09 22.95 -7.57
N ALA A 179 -2.96 21.73 -8.11
CA ALA A 179 -2.75 21.53 -9.55
C ALA A 179 -3.95 21.98 -10.40
N ASP A 180 -5.18 21.82 -9.89
CA ASP A 180 -6.38 22.29 -10.57
C ASP A 180 -6.46 23.81 -10.58
N SER A 181 -6.17 24.48 -9.46
CA SER A 181 -6.12 25.94 -9.41
C SER A 181 -5.09 26.50 -10.40
N ILE A 182 -3.90 25.90 -10.53
CA ILE A 182 -2.92 26.31 -11.55
C ILE A 182 -3.51 26.17 -12.97
N LEU A 183 -4.22 25.07 -13.26
CA LEU A 183 -4.86 24.89 -14.56
C LEU A 183 -5.96 25.92 -14.82
N THR A 184 -6.92 26.08 -13.90
CA THR A 184 -8.12 26.90 -14.13
C THR A 184 -7.87 28.39 -13.97
N GLU A 185 -7.04 28.80 -13.01
CA GLU A 185 -6.85 30.20 -12.65
C GLU A 185 -5.67 30.84 -13.37
N GLN A 186 -4.68 30.05 -13.79
CA GLN A 186 -3.50 30.55 -14.49
C GLN A 186 -3.46 30.06 -15.95
N LEU A 187 -3.24 28.77 -16.18
CA LEU A 187 -2.93 28.26 -17.53
C LEU A 187 -4.06 28.49 -18.53
N ASP A 188 -5.31 28.22 -18.17
CA ASP A 188 -6.46 28.47 -19.05
C ASP A 188 -6.60 29.96 -19.41
N ALA A 189 -6.34 30.87 -18.45
CA ALA A 189 -6.40 32.30 -18.69
C ALA A 189 -5.23 32.78 -19.56
N LEU A 190 -4.03 32.23 -19.35
CA LEU A 190 -2.83 32.59 -20.11
C LEU A 190 -2.87 32.05 -21.54
N ILE A 191 -3.47 30.87 -21.77
CA ILE A 191 -3.60 30.25 -23.10
C ILE A 191 -4.49 31.08 -24.04
N GLU A 192 -5.46 31.84 -23.52
CA GLU A 192 -6.27 32.75 -24.35
C GLU A 192 -5.42 33.81 -25.07
N MET A 193 -4.26 34.18 -24.53
CA MET A 193 -3.34 35.11 -25.21
C MET A 193 -2.77 34.53 -26.50
N VAL A 194 -2.64 33.20 -26.56
CA VAL A 194 -2.03 32.49 -27.69
C VAL A 194 -3.07 32.10 -28.75
N ARG A 195 -4.36 32.29 -28.46
CA ARG A 195 -5.48 31.85 -29.32
C ARG A 195 -5.40 32.37 -30.75
N LYS A 196 -4.99 33.63 -30.95
CA LYS A 196 -4.90 34.25 -32.28
C LYS A 196 -3.55 34.01 -32.95
N SER A 197 -2.48 33.87 -32.18
CA SER A 197 -1.12 33.70 -32.70
C SER A 197 -0.82 32.25 -33.07
N ASN A 198 -1.28 31.27 -32.28
CA ASN A 198 -1.08 29.84 -32.52
C ASN A 198 -2.34 29.02 -32.20
N THR A 199 -3.26 28.93 -33.16
CA THR A 199 -4.52 28.19 -33.03
C THR A 199 -4.32 26.70 -32.79
N LEU A 200 -3.34 26.07 -33.45
CA LEU A 200 -3.04 24.64 -33.28
C LEU A 200 -2.66 24.32 -31.83
N PHE A 201 -1.83 25.16 -31.20
CA PHE A 201 -1.40 24.97 -29.82
C PHE A 201 -2.57 25.14 -28.84
N TYR A 202 -3.41 26.15 -29.06
CA TYR A 202 -4.64 26.37 -28.28
C TYR A 202 -5.56 25.13 -28.32
N ASP A 203 -5.82 24.58 -29.51
CA ASP A 203 -6.69 23.41 -29.67
C ASP A 203 -6.08 22.15 -29.04
N GLN A 204 -4.76 21.97 -29.15
CA GLN A 204 -4.04 20.86 -28.51
C GLN A 204 -4.11 20.94 -26.98
N TYR A 205 -3.98 22.14 -26.41
CA TYR A 205 -4.07 22.35 -24.96
C TYR A 205 -5.46 21.96 -24.43
N TYR A 206 -6.54 22.48 -25.02
CA TYR A 206 -7.90 22.14 -24.58
C TYR A 206 -8.26 20.68 -24.86
N SER A 207 -7.72 20.09 -25.93
CA SER A 207 -7.86 18.64 -26.18
C SER A 207 -7.18 17.80 -25.09
N ALA A 208 -6.04 18.26 -24.57
CA ALA A 208 -5.34 17.61 -23.48
C ALA A 208 -6.03 17.81 -22.11
N ARG A 209 -6.78 18.90 -21.91
CA ARG A 209 -7.58 19.19 -20.70
C ARG A 209 -8.75 18.23 -20.48
N VAL A 210 -9.14 17.45 -21.49
CA VAL A 210 -10.24 16.47 -21.36
C VAL A 210 -9.78 15.25 -20.57
N ILE A 211 -10.41 14.98 -19.43
CA ILE A 211 -10.18 13.77 -18.65
C ILE A 211 -10.75 12.57 -19.41
N LYS A 212 -9.87 11.74 -19.96
CA LYS A 212 -10.24 10.47 -20.59
C LYS A 212 -10.41 9.42 -19.50
N ASP A 213 -11.62 8.88 -19.35
CA ASP A 213 -11.81 7.70 -18.51
C ASP A 213 -11.29 6.48 -19.26
N LEU A 214 -10.08 6.03 -18.91
CA LEU A 214 -9.53 4.79 -19.41
C LEU A 214 -10.25 3.64 -18.69
N GLY A 215 -11.46 3.33 -19.15
CA GLY A 215 -12.20 2.14 -18.78
C GLY A 215 -11.58 0.90 -19.41
N THR A 216 -11.71 -0.23 -18.70
CA THR A 216 -11.35 -1.59 -19.13
C THR A 216 -11.65 -1.79 -20.61
N PRO A 217 -10.74 -2.38 -21.43
CA PRO A 217 -11.03 -2.62 -22.84
C PRO A 217 -12.33 -3.40 -22.96
N GLN A 218 -13.35 -2.80 -23.60
CA GLN A 218 -14.47 -3.58 -24.08
C GLN A 218 -13.91 -4.61 -25.04
N LYS A 219 -14.12 -5.88 -24.72
CA LYS A 219 -13.80 -7.02 -25.59
C LYS A 219 -14.45 -6.73 -26.94
N THR A 220 -13.65 -6.33 -27.92
CA THR A 220 -14.13 -6.08 -29.27
C THR A 220 -14.64 -7.42 -29.78
N GLU A 221 -15.95 -7.55 -29.96
CA GLU A 221 -16.53 -8.73 -30.60
C GLU A 221 -15.92 -8.85 -32.00
N GLU A 222 -15.21 -9.95 -32.23
CA GLU A 222 -14.63 -10.27 -33.52
C GLU A 222 -15.74 -10.25 -34.58
N VAL A 223 -15.64 -9.30 -35.51
CA VAL A 223 -16.48 -9.26 -36.70
C VAL A 223 -16.17 -10.53 -37.51
N LYS A 224 -17.06 -11.52 -37.40
CA LYS A 224 -17.02 -12.72 -38.26
C LYS A 224 -17.12 -12.27 -39.71
N THR A 225 -16.02 -12.40 -40.44
CA THR A 225 -15.97 -12.21 -41.89
C THR A 225 -16.77 -13.34 -42.54
N PRO A 226 -17.71 -13.06 -43.47
CA PRO A 226 -18.51 -14.10 -44.09
C PRO A 226 -17.63 -15.00 -44.97
N GLU A 227 -17.83 -16.32 -44.85
CA GLU A 227 -17.10 -17.33 -45.61
C GLU A 227 -17.31 -17.15 -47.13
N PRO A 228 -16.27 -17.35 -47.96
CA PRO A 228 -16.42 -17.28 -49.41
C PRO A 228 -17.26 -18.47 -49.92
N VAL A 229 -18.30 -18.12 -50.68
CA VAL A 229 -19.18 -19.07 -51.38
C VAL A 229 -18.33 -19.86 -52.39
N LYS A 230 -18.41 -21.20 -52.31
CA LYS A 230 -17.77 -22.14 -53.26
C LYS A 230 -18.46 -22.13 -54.62
#